data_AF-A0A9D8SCM0-F1
#
_entry.id   AF-A0A9D8SCM0-F1
#
_cell.length_a   1.000
_cell.length_b   1.000
_cell.length_c   1.000
_cell.angle_alpha   90.00
_cell.angle_beta   90.00
_cell.angle_gamma   90.00
#
_symmetry.space_group_name_H-M   'P 1'
#
loop_
_entity.id
_entity.type
_entity.pdbx_description
1 polymer ?
#
loop_
_entity_poly.entity_id
_entity_poly.type
_entity_poly.pdbx_seq_one_letter_code
_entity_poly.pdbx_strand_id
1 'polypeptide(L)'
;GEQLPGANCGGCGVAGCGAYAEAVVSGKAPVNKCPVGGDASAEGIAKVMGISSQKTVKMRAQVLCSGTNSLSNRKYNYVGLKDCLSVAKLGNGPKECPYGCIGLGTCVKACPFGAIKVENGVAVVEYEKCRACGMCVSSCPQKLIQLIPFDTDIWVGCRSHDKGPIVRNLCKVGCIGCGLCAKVCPAGAITVNEGVAQIDYEKCVNCGACVEKCPRKIIWSGKIQMSLGDTIANELVTDTAETPKRRSRVDKLMDEDR
;
A
#
# COMPACT_ATOMS: atom_id res chain seq x y z
N GLY A 1 15.92 28.68 3.94
CA GLY A 1 15.52 27.98 5.17
C GLY A 1 14.08 28.28 5.54
N GLU A 2 13.73 29.55 5.65
CA GLU A 2 12.40 30.04 6.10
C GLU A 2 11.21 29.56 5.26
N GLN A 3 11.40 29.34 3.96
CA GLN A 3 10.35 28.87 3.05
C GLN A 3 10.04 27.36 3.18
N LEU A 4 10.67 26.67 4.13
CA LEU A 4 10.52 25.22 4.37
C LEU A 4 9.77 24.95 5.67
N PRO A 5 9.02 23.84 5.75
CA PRO A 5 8.17 23.52 6.90
C PRO A 5 8.93 23.14 8.19
N GLY A 6 10.28 23.17 8.20
CA GLY A 6 11.08 22.82 9.39
C GLY A 6 10.98 21.38 9.88
N ALA A 7 10.28 20.49 9.16
CA ALA A 7 9.98 19.13 9.60
C ALA A 7 11.20 18.19 9.67
N ASN A 8 12.32 18.54 9.02
CA ASN A 8 13.58 17.78 9.02
C ASN A 8 13.44 16.26 8.74
N CYS A 9 12.43 15.87 7.96
CA CYS A 9 12.04 14.48 7.76
C CYS A 9 12.91 13.68 6.78
N GLY A 10 13.76 14.35 6.01
CA GLY A 10 14.56 13.71 4.96
C GLY A 10 13.79 13.23 3.72
N GLY A 11 12.49 13.50 3.61
CA GLY A 11 11.66 13.04 2.49
C GLY A 11 12.08 13.55 1.10
N CYS A 12 12.83 14.66 1.04
CA CYS A 12 13.43 15.18 -0.20
C CYS A 12 14.79 14.53 -0.54
N GLY A 13 15.25 13.55 0.25
CA GLY A 13 16.49 12.80 0.01
C GLY A 13 17.77 13.44 0.58
N VAL A 14 17.65 14.44 1.45
CA VAL A 14 18.80 15.08 2.13
C VAL A 14 18.56 15.22 3.63
N ALA A 15 19.63 15.38 4.40
CA ALA A 15 19.61 15.39 5.87
C ALA A 15 19.06 16.71 6.45
N GLY A 16 17.76 16.95 6.28
CA GLY A 16 17.04 18.05 6.92
C GLY A 16 16.74 19.25 6.02
N CYS A 17 15.96 20.20 6.56
CA CYS A 17 15.49 21.38 5.82
C CYS A 17 16.65 22.36 5.51
N GLY A 18 17.63 22.49 6.40
CA GLY A 18 18.84 23.29 6.15
C GLY A 18 19.65 22.77 4.97
N ALA A 19 19.97 21.47 4.98
CA ALA A 19 20.68 20.81 3.89
C ALA A 19 19.91 20.87 2.56
N TYR A 20 18.58 20.79 2.59
CA TYR A 20 17.76 20.97 1.39
C TYR A 20 17.82 22.40 0.86
N ALA A 21 17.74 23.42 1.72
CA ALA A 21 17.86 24.81 1.30
C ALA A 21 19.23 25.07 0.64
N GLU A 22 20.31 24.55 1.22
CA GLU A 22 21.66 24.66 0.66
C GLU A 22 21.79 23.92 -0.68
N ALA A 23 21.21 22.71 -0.79
CA ALA A 23 21.19 21.94 -2.03
C ALA A 23 20.45 22.69 -3.16
N VAL A 24 19.36 23.40 -2.84
CA VAL A 24 18.63 24.22 -3.81
C VAL A 24 19.47 25.42 -4.26
N VAL A 25 20.06 26.16 -3.32
CA VAL A 25 20.89 27.35 -3.64
C VAL A 25 22.10 26.96 -4.48
N SER A 26 22.70 25.80 -4.22
CA SER A 26 23.84 25.27 -4.98
C SER A 26 23.45 24.57 -6.29
N GLY A 27 22.16 24.57 -6.69
CA GLY A 27 21.68 23.95 -7.92
C GLY A 27 21.69 22.42 -7.92
N LYS A 28 21.95 21.79 -6.77
CA LYS A 28 22.02 20.32 -6.60
C LYS A 28 20.65 19.68 -6.35
N ALA A 29 19.61 20.47 -6.11
CA ALA A 29 18.24 20.00 -5.95
C ALA A 29 17.23 20.96 -6.59
N PRO A 30 16.15 20.45 -7.21
CA PRO A 30 15.06 21.29 -7.71
C PRO A 30 14.27 21.90 -6.56
N VAL A 31 13.63 23.05 -6.82
CA VAL A 31 12.90 23.83 -5.80
C VAL A 31 11.64 23.13 -5.26
N ASN A 32 11.06 22.24 -6.06
CA ASN A 32 9.79 21.56 -5.82
C ASN A 32 9.96 20.17 -5.17
N LYS A 33 11.13 19.83 -4.64
CA LYS A 33 11.40 18.49 -4.09
C LYS A 33 10.86 18.25 -2.68
N CYS A 34 10.36 19.26 -1.97
CA CYS A 34 9.90 19.11 -0.59
C CYS A 34 8.49 18.49 -0.53
N PRO A 35 8.32 17.21 -0.12
CA PRO A 35 7.00 16.58 -0.12
C PRO A 35 6.07 17.15 0.96
N VAL A 36 6.61 17.64 2.07
CA VAL A 36 5.83 18.19 3.18
C VAL A 36 5.34 19.61 2.90
N GLY A 37 6.20 20.43 2.29
CA GLY A 37 5.90 21.82 1.94
C GLY A 37 5.08 21.96 0.65
N GLY A 38 5.17 20.98 -0.24
CA GLY A 38 4.41 20.93 -1.49
C GLY A 38 4.61 22.19 -2.34
N ASP A 39 3.56 22.56 -3.07
CA ASP A 39 3.57 23.74 -3.95
C ASP A 39 3.86 25.04 -3.18
N ALA A 40 3.36 25.19 -1.94
CA ALA A 40 3.60 26.39 -1.14
C ALA A 40 5.09 26.64 -0.87
N SER A 41 5.84 25.59 -0.48
CA SER A 41 7.30 25.71 -0.36
C SER A 41 7.97 25.88 -1.71
N ALA A 42 7.50 25.20 -2.76
CA ALA A 42 8.08 25.32 -4.10
C ALA A 42 7.98 26.76 -4.64
N GLU A 43 6.82 27.40 -4.49
CA GLU A 43 6.56 28.78 -4.88
C GLU A 43 7.38 29.78 -4.06
N GLY A 44 7.41 29.62 -2.73
CA GLY A 44 8.19 30.47 -1.84
C GLY A 44 9.68 30.41 -2.17
N ILE A 45 10.21 29.21 -2.43
CA ILE A 45 11.61 29.02 -2.83
C ILE A 45 11.86 29.59 -4.24
N ALA A 46 10.99 29.33 -5.20
CA ALA A 46 11.13 29.82 -6.58
C ALA A 46 11.17 31.36 -6.63
N LYS A 47 10.32 32.02 -5.83
CA LYS A 47 10.32 33.48 -5.68
C LYS A 47 11.64 34.03 -5.17
N VAL A 48 12.26 33.37 -4.19
CA VAL A 48 13.57 33.75 -3.65
C VAL A 48 14.68 33.48 -4.67
N MET A 49 14.59 32.38 -5.41
CA MET A 49 15.57 32.00 -6.44
C MET A 49 15.43 32.77 -7.76
N GLY A 50 14.35 33.54 -7.95
CA GLY A 50 14.07 34.28 -9.19
C GLY A 50 13.73 33.38 -10.38
N ILE A 51 13.20 32.18 -10.15
CA ILE A 51 12.83 31.22 -11.21
C ILE A 51 11.32 30.95 -11.22
N SER A 52 10.82 30.34 -12.31
CA SER A 52 9.42 29.91 -12.38
C SER A 52 9.15 28.72 -11.44
N SER A 53 7.97 28.70 -10.83
CA SER A 53 7.55 27.59 -9.98
C SER A 53 7.32 26.32 -10.79
N GLN A 54 7.75 25.19 -10.26
CA GLN A 54 7.48 23.87 -10.81
C GLN A 54 6.43 23.19 -9.95
N LYS A 55 5.41 22.61 -10.59
CA LYS A 55 4.38 21.85 -9.87
C LYS A 55 4.97 20.64 -9.16
N THR A 56 4.43 20.32 -7.99
CA THR A 56 4.74 19.09 -7.28
C THR A 56 3.70 18.01 -7.61
N VAL A 57 4.16 16.77 -7.77
CA VAL A 57 3.23 15.63 -7.75
C VAL A 57 2.95 15.32 -6.29
N LYS A 58 1.69 15.49 -5.87
CA LYS A 58 1.28 15.12 -4.52
C LYS A 58 1.40 13.61 -4.38
N MET A 59 2.13 13.15 -3.36
CA MET A 59 2.33 11.73 -3.06
C MET A 59 1.64 11.38 -1.73
N ARG A 60 1.50 10.08 -1.46
CA ARG A 60 1.05 9.54 -0.18
C ARG A 60 1.74 8.22 0.14
N ALA A 61 1.83 7.90 1.43
CA ALA A 61 2.28 6.58 1.85
C ALA A 61 1.17 5.54 1.62
N GLN A 62 1.57 4.35 1.18
CA GLN A 62 0.72 3.20 0.96
C GLN A 62 1.36 1.97 1.60
N VAL A 63 0.61 1.27 2.45
CA VAL A 63 1.05 -0.02 2.99
C VAL A 63 0.62 -1.14 2.03
N LEU A 64 1.52 -2.07 1.76
CA LEU A 64 1.43 -3.15 0.77
C LEU A 64 1.19 -4.52 1.44
N CYS A 65 0.36 -4.53 2.48
CA CYS A 65 -0.03 -5.75 3.16
C CYS A 65 -1.48 -5.62 3.60
N SER A 66 -2.34 -6.50 3.10
CA SER A 66 -3.75 -6.60 3.50
C SER A 66 -4.04 -7.86 4.34
N GLY A 67 -3.01 -8.62 4.73
CA GLY A 67 -3.15 -9.81 5.55
C GLY A 67 -3.37 -9.47 7.02
N THR A 68 -4.61 -9.14 7.39
CA THR A 68 -5.05 -8.94 8.79
C THR A 68 -4.86 -10.20 9.63
N ASN A 69 -5.06 -10.09 10.95
CA ASN A 69 -4.96 -11.24 11.86
C ASN A 69 -5.96 -12.37 11.52
N SER A 70 -7.08 -12.06 10.87
CA SER A 70 -8.11 -13.00 10.42
C SER A 70 -7.76 -13.71 9.10
N LEU A 71 -6.85 -13.13 8.31
CA LEU A 71 -6.53 -13.58 6.95
C LEU A 71 -5.14 -14.19 6.78
N SER A 72 -4.20 -13.81 7.64
CA SER A 72 -2.85 -14.37 7.65
C SER A 72 -2.72 -15.36 8.80
N ASN A 73 -2.16 -16.52 8.52
CA ASN A 73 -1.85 -17.49 9.56
C ASN A 73 -0.84 -16.92 10.56
N ARG A 74 -0.92 -17.41 11.79
CA ARG A 74 -0.12 -16.94 12.92
C ARG A 74 0.56 -18.11 13.61
N LYS A 75 1.84 -17.92 13.93
CA LYS A 75 2.67 -18.91 14.64
C LYS A 75 2.36 -18.94 16.13
N TYR A 76 2.07 -17.77 16.71
CA TYR A 76 1.85 -17.59 18.14
C TYR A 76 1.13 -16.27 18.44
N ASN A 77 0.66 -16.11 19.67
CA ASN A 77 0.19 -14.83 20.19
C ASN A 77 1.37 -14.06 20.80
N TYR A 78 1.70 -12.89 20.24
CA TYR A 78 2.83 -12.10 20.72
C TYR A 78 2.39 -11.17 21.85
N VAL A 79 3.03 -11.31 23.01
CA VAL A 79 2.91 -10.39 24.14
C VAL A 79 4.31 -9.87 24.45
N GLY A 80 4.51 -8.56 24.36
CA GLY A 80 5.83 -7.97 24.56
C GLY A 80 5.94 -6.54 24.04
N LEU A 81 7.16 -6.17 23.62
CA LEU A 81 7.49 -4.84 23.14
C LEU A 81 6.66 -4.47 21.91
N LYS A 82 5.96 -3.33 21.99
CA LYS A 82 5.21 -2.76 20.87
C LYS A 82 6.14 -2.01 19.91
N ASP A 83 7.03 -2.75 19.25
CA ASP A 83 7.97 -2.25 18.26
C ASP A 83 8.31 -3.31 17.21
N CYS A 84 7.99 -3.02 15.94
CA CYS A 84 8.27 -3.91 14.82
C CYS A 84 9.77 -4.12 14.59
N LEU A 85 10.60 -3.09 14.81
CA LEU A 85 12.03 -3.16 14.50
C LEU A 85 12.74 -4.19 15.39
N SER A 86 12.48 -4.13 16.69
CA SER A 86 13.00 -5.07 17.68
C SER A 86 12.50 -6.49 17.41
N VAL A 87 11.21 -6.64 17.13
CA VAL A 87 10.59 -7.94 16.88
C VAL A 87 11.02 -8.56 15.54
N ALA A 88 11.27 -7.74 14.52
CA ALA A 88 11.81 -8.21 13.25
C ALA A 88 13.16 -8.91 13.44
N LYS A 89 14.04 -8.36 14.29
CA LYS A 89 15.35 -8.93 14.59
C LYS A 89 15.29 -10.25 15.37
N LEU A 90 14.23 -10.46 16.17
CA LEU A 90 14.10 -11.64 17.01
C LEU A 90 13.43 -12.83 16.32
N GLY A 91 12.62 -12.60 15.27
CA GLY A 91 11.92 -13.68 14.60
C GLY A 91 10.73 -13.27 13.72
N ASN A 92 10.73 -12.05 13.19
CA ASN A 92 9.72 -11.57 12.22
C ASN A 92 8.27 -11.45 12.72
N GLY A 93 8.05 -11.56 14.03
CA GLY A 93 6.75 -11.36 14.65
C GLY A 93 5.76 -12.51 14.46
N PRO A 94 4.50 -12.32 14.86
CA PRO A 94 3.54 -13.41 15.07
C PRO A 94 2.96 -14.02 13.78
N LYS A 95 3.15 -13.38 12.61
CA LYS A 95 2.61 -13.89 11.35
C LYS A 95 3.51 -14.99 10.79
N GLU A 96 2.90 -16.00 10.17
CA GLU A 96 3.67 -17.02 9.46
C GLU A 96 4.37 -16.45 8.23
N CYS A 97 3.69 -15.54 7.52
CA CYS A 97 4.23 -14.85 6.36
C CYS A 97 5.48 -14.03 6.71
N PRO A 98 6.65 -14.32 6.12
CA PRO A 98 7.89 -13.62 6.42
C PRO A 98 7.93 -12.19 5.87
N TYR A 99 7.04 -11.85 4.93
CA TYR A 99 6.94 -10.51 4.33
C TYR A 99 5.79 -9.69 4.91
N GLY A 100 5.02 -10.24 5.85
CA GLY A 100 3.79 -9.63 6.34
C GLY A 100 4.01 -8.47 7.30
N CYS A 101 3.04 -7.56 7.39
CA CYS A 101 3.08 -6.50 8.40
C CYS A 101 3.09 -7.12 9.80
N ILE A 102 4.11 -6.80 10.61
CA ILE A 102 4.21 -7.28 11.99
C ILE A 102 3.09 -6.73 12.88
N GLY A 103 2.64 -5.50 12.61
CA GLY A 103 1.49 -4.89 13.30
C GLY A 103 1.79 -4.31 14.69
N LEU A 104 3.03 -3.96 15.01
CA LEU A 104 3.41 -3.37 16.31
C LEU A 104 3.65 -1.85 16.29
N GLY A 105 3.46 -1.20 15.14
CA GLY A 105 3.32 0.26 15.09
C GLY A 105 4.59 1.11 15.10
N THR A 106 5.76 0.59 14.72
CA THR A 106 6.98 1.45 14.56
C THR A 106 6.73 2.61 13.58
N CYS A 107 6.02 2.35 12.47
CA CYS A 107 5.62 3.39 11.51
C CYS A 107 4.62 4.41 12.08
N VAL A 108 3.79 4.00 13.05
CA VAL A 108 2.89 4.92 13.78
C VAL A 108 3.70 5.89 14.61
N LYS A 109 4.66 5.38 15.39
CA LYS A 109 5.58 6.18 16.21
C LYS A 109 6.45 7.12 15.36
N ALA A 110 6.85 6.67 14.17
CA ALA A 110 7.67 7.46 13.25
C ALA A 110 6.91 8.58 12.51
N CYS A 111 5.57 8.58 12.54
CA CYS A 111 4.78 9.57 11.81
C CYS A 111 4.47 10.79 12.70
N PRO A 112 5.07 11.98 12.45
CA PRO A 112 4.80 13.17 13.25
C PRO A 112 3.42 13.78 12.94
N PHE A 113 2.79 13.37 11.85
CA PHE A 113 1.49 13.89 11.39
C PHE A 113 0.32 13.03 11.84
N GLY A 114 0.58 11.92 12.57
CA GLY A 114 -0.48 11.01 13.01
C GLY A 114 -1.25 10.35 11.88
N ALA A 115 -0.64 10.19 10.70
CA ALA A 115 -1.29 9.69 9.50
C ALA A 115 -1.39 8.15 9.42
N ILE A 116 -0.86 7.42 10.40
CA ILE A 116 -0.79 5.96 10.37
C ILE A 116 -1.37 5.42 11.67
N LYS A 117 -2.22 4.39 11.56
CA LYS A 117 -2.72 3.59 12.68
C LYS A 117 -2.53 2.11 12.37
N VAL A 118 -2.56 1.26 13.39
CA VAL A 118 -2.60 -0.20 13.19
C VAL A 118 -4.01 -0.68 13.46
N GLU A 119 -4.59 -1.39 12.48
CA GLU A 119 -5.90 -2.01 12.57
C GLU A 119 -5.79 -3.49 12.23
N ASN A 120 -6.36 -4.34 13.09
CA ASN A 120 -6.39 -5.79 12.92
C ASN A 120 -5.01 -6.40 12.52
N GLY A 121 -3.93 -5.91 13.14
CA GLY A 121 -2.56 -6.38 12.92
C GLY A 121 -1.88 -5.89 11.63
N VAL A 122 -2.43 -4.85 10.98
CA VAL A 122 -1.88 -4.25 9.77
C VAL A 122 -1.86 -2.72 9.91
N ALA A 123 -0.79 -2.07 9.44
CA ALA A 123 -0.73 -0.62 9.38
C ALA A 123 -1.61 -0.07 8.25
N VAL A 124 -2.40 0.95 8.54
CA VAL A 124 -3.25 1.67 7.58
C VAL A 124 -2.93 3.16 7.60
N VAL A 125 -2.95 3.77 6.42
CA VAL A 125 -2.62 5.19 6.24
C VAL A 125 -3.89 5.99 6.00
N GLU A 126 -4.04 7.07 6.74
CA GLU A 126 -5.03 8.11 6.51
C GLU A 126 -4.45 9.14 5.51
N TYR A 127 -4.95 9.11 4.29
CA TYR A 127 -4.30 9.80 3.16
C TYR A 127 -4.26 11.32 3.33
N GLU A 128 -5.32 11.92 3.86
CA GLU A 128 -5.40 13.39 4.04
C GLU A 128 -4.41 13.94 5.07
N LYS A 129 -4.02 13.14 6.05
CA LYS A 129 -2.99 13.52 7.04
C LYS A 129 -1.58 13.23 6.54
N CYS A 130 -1.44 12.41 5.50
CA CYS A 130 -0.14 12.09 4.95
C CYS A 130 0.47 13.31 4.26
N ARG A 131 1.76 13.53 4.52
CA ARG A 131 2.58 14.59 3.89
C ARG A 131 3.74 14.01 3.07
N ALA A 132 3.64 12.72 2.71
CA ALA A 132 4.64 11.97 1.94
C ALA A 132 6.10 12.11 2.40
N CYS A 133 6.32 12.32 3.70
CA CYS A 133 7.66 12.55 4.25
C CYS A 133 8.59 11.33 4.21
N GLY A 134 8.06 10.12 3.99
CA GLY A 134 8.85 8.89 3.86
C GLY A 134 9.36 8.27 5.17
N MET A 135 9.15 8.88 6.35
CA MET A 135 9.65 8.32 7.62
C MET A 135 9.06 6.94 7.97
N CYS A 136 7.82 6.68 7.55
CA CYS A 136 7.22 5.35 7.69
C CYS A 136 7.84 4.31 6.73
N VAL A 137 8.30 4.75 5.56
CA VAL A 137 9.00 3.90 4.58
C VAL A 137 10.34 3.46 5.14
N SER A 138 11.13 4.39 5.67
CA SER A 138 12.45 4.10 6.23
C SER A 138 12.39 3.29 7.53
N SER A 139 11.37 3.50 8.36
CA SER A 139 11.23 2.81 9.65
C SER A 139 10.60 1.42 9.56
N CYS A 140 10.00 1.03 8.43
CA CYS A 140 9.36 -0.26 8.28
C CYS A 140 10.41 -1.36 8.04
N PRO A 141 10.65 -2.28 9.00
CA PRO A 141 11.66 -3.34 8.81
C PRO A 141 11.29 -4.33 7.70
N GLN A 142 9.99 -4.42 7.38
CA GLN A 142 9.44 -5.30 6.33
C GLN A 142 9.43 -4.64 4.93
N LYS A 143 9.81 -3.36 4.82
CA LYS A 143 9.75 -2.60 3.56
C LYS A 143 8.38 -2.66 2.87
N LEU A 144 7.31 -2.62 3.68
CA LEU A 144 5.92 -2.73 3.23
C LEU A 144 5.25 -1.42 2.91
N ILE A 145 5.93 -0.29 3.11
CA ILE A 145 5.35 1.03 2.89
C ILE A 145 6.11 1.67 1.74
N GLN A 146 5.40 2.21 0.77
CA GLN A 146 5.97 2.97 -0.34
C GLN A 146 5.23 4.28 -0.55
N LEU A 147 5.84 5.24 -1.23
CA LEU A 147 5.17 6.45 -1.68
C LEU A 147 4.58 6.22 -3.06
N ILE A 148 3.30 6.53 -3.24
CA ILE A 148 2.58 6.47 -4.52
C ILE A 148 1.90 7.82 -4.78
N PRO A 149 1.58 8.16 -6.04
CA PRO A 149 0.82 9.37 -6.35
C PRO A 149 -0.49 9.45 -5.55
N PHE A 150 -0.88 10.64 -5.10
CA PHE A 150 -2.06 10.83 -4.28
C PHE A 150 -3.34 10.43 -5.02
N ASP A 151 -3.41 10.81 -6.30
CA ASP A 151 -4.58 10.63 -7.16
C ASP A 151 -4.72 9.22 -7.73
N THR A 152 -3.77 8.31 -7.44
CA THR A 152 -3.96 6.91 -7.82
C THR A 152 -4.82 6.20 -6.78
N ASP A 153 -5.92 5.64 -7.27
CA ASP A 153 -6.78 4.80 -6.46
C ASP A 153 -6.31 3.35 -6.43
N ILE A 154 -5.31 2.95 -7.24
CA ILE A 154 -4.97 1.54 -7.44
C ILE A 154 -3.66 1.16 -6.75
N TRP A 155 -3.65 0.09 -5.96
CA TRP A 155 -2.43 -0.49 -5.40
C TRP A 155 -2.54 -1.99 -5.19
N VAL A 156 -1.40 -2.64 -5.00
CA VAL A 156 -1.31 -4.07 -4.67
C VAL A 156 -1.13 -4.23 -3.16
N GLY A 157 -2.08 -4.89 -2.50
CA GLY A 157 -2.07 -5.13 -1.04
C GLY A 157 -1.18 -6.28 -0.58
N CYS A 158 -0.14 -6.63 -1.33
CA CYS A 158 0.75 -7.75 -0.98
C CYS A 158 2.18 -7.47 -1.48
N ARG A 159 3.16 -7.96 -0.73
CA ARG A 159 4.59 -7.92 -1.05
C ARG A 159 5.31 -9.25 -0.75
N SER A 160 4.56 -10.36 -0.73
CA SER A 160 5.20 -11.66 -0.54
C SER A 160 5.95 -12.06 -1.81
N HIS A 161 7.21 -12.44 -1.67
CA HIS A 161 8.01 -12.97 -2.78
C HIS A 161 7.92 -14.51 -2.89
N ASP A 162 7.07 -15.13 -2.07
CA ASP A 162 6.82 -16.56 -2.12
C ASP A 162 5.99 -16.96 -3.35
N LYS A 163 6.17 -18.20 -3.82
CA LYS A 163 5.36 -18.76 -4.90
C LYS A 163 3.90 -18.90 -4.46
N GLY A 164 2.96 -18.75 -5.41
CA GLY A 164 1.53 -18.75 -5.15
C GLY A 164 0.98 -19.90 -4.27
N PRO A 165 1.43 -21.17 -4.39
CA PRO A 165 1.01 -22.23 -3.47
C PRO A 165 1.37 -21.96 -2.01
N ILE A 166 2.59 -21.47 -1.76
CA ILE A 166 3.05 -21.11 -0.41
C ILE A 166 2.22 -19.93 0.11
N VAL A 167 2.02 -18.89 -0.71
CA VAL A 167 1.22 -17.72 -0.30
C VAL A 167 -0.21 -18.12 0.07
N ARG A 168 -0.85 -19.03 -0.69
CA ARG A 168 -2.21 -19.51 -0.36
C ARG A 168 -2.27 -20.21 0.99
N ASN A 169 -1.24 -20.97 1.34
CA ASN A 169 -1.17 -21.65 2.63
C ASN A 169 -0.97 -20.65 3.78
N LEU A 170 -0.19 -19.58 3.56
CA LEU A 170 0.12 -18.58 4.60
C LEU A 170 -0.93 -17.48 4.74
N CYS A 171 -1.61 -17.11 3.65
CA CYS A 171 -2.51 -15.96 3.62
C CYS A 171 -3.67 -16.12 2.62
N LYS A 172 -4.89 -15.95 3.13
CA LYS A 172 -6.14 -16.08 2.37
C LYS A 172 -6.31 -15.08 1.23
N VAL A 173 -5.64 -13.92 1.28
CA VAL A 173 -5.77 -12.84 0.28
C VAL A 173 -4.47 -12.53 -0.46
N GLY A 174 -3.35 -13.20 -0.14
CA GLY A 174 -2.05 -12.86 -0.72
C GLY A 174 -2.01 -12.99 -2.25
N CYS A 175 -1.17 -12.17 -2.88
CA CYS A 175 -0.88 -12.25 -4.31
C CYS A 175 -0.21 -13.58 -4.64
N ILE A 176 -0.66 -14.23 -5.70
CA ILE A 176 -0.17 -15.55 -6.12
C ILE A 176 0.71 -15.49 -7.38
N GLY A 177 1.03 -14.29 -7.87
CA GLY A 177 1.88 -14.11 -9.04
C GLY A 177 1.31 -14.64 -10.36
N CYS A 178 -0.02 -14.70 -10.54
CA CYS A 178 -0.63 -15.32 -11.71
C CYS A 178 -0.46 -14.56 -13.05
N GLY A 179 -0.05 -13.30 -13.04
CA GLY A 179 0.17 -12.51 -14.26
C GLY A 179 -1.08 -11.97 -14.95
N LEU A 180 -2.29 -12.29 -14.51
CA LEU A 180 -3.54 -11.83 -15.16
C LEU A 180 -3.66 -10.30 -15.20
N CYS A 181 -3.27 -9.62 -14.12
CA CYS A 181 -3.25 -8.17 -14.03
C CYS A 181 -2.30 -7.52 -15.06
N ALA A 182 -1.14 -8.13 -15.30
CA ALA A 182 -0.20 -7.66 -16.31
C ALA A 182 -0.77 -7.83 -17.73
N LYS A 183 -1.42 -8.97 -18.01
CA LYS A 183 -2.01 -9.26 -19.33
C LYS A 183 -3.19 -8.36 -19.68
N VAL A 184 -4.03 -8.00 -18.71
CA VAL A 184 -5.22 -7.16 -18.95
C VAL A 184 -4.89 -5.67 -18.95
N CYS A 185 -3.71 -5.25 -18.49
CA CYS A 185 -3.38 -3.84 -18.38
C CYS A 185 -3.17 -3.22 -19.77
N PRO A 186 -4.04 -2.30 -20.24
CA PRO A 186 -3.91 -1.72 -21.57
C PRO A 186 -2.67 -0.82 -21.70
N ALA A 187 -2.22 -0.24 -20.59
CA ALA A 187 -1.04 0.63 -20.55
C ALA A 187 0.27 -0.13 -20.29
N GLY A 188 0.24 -1.45 -20.08
CA GLY A 188 1.43 -2.23 -19.73
C GLY A 188 2.08 -1.79 -18.42
N ALA A 189 1.32 -1.20 -17.50
CA ALA A 189 1.81 -0.61 -16.26
C ALA A 189 2.06 -1.62 -15.13
N ILE A 190 1.75 -2.91 -15.33
CA ILE A 190 1.87 -3.92 -14.27
C ILE A 190 2.88 -4.98 -14.67
N THR A 191 3.84 -5.22 -13.79
CA THR A 191 4.81 -6.30 -13.90
C THR A 191 4.59 -7.32 -12.77
N VAL A 192 4.90 -8.59 -13.02
CA VAL A 192 4.85 -9.63 -11.99
C VAL A 192 6.23 -10.24 -11.89
N ASN A 193 6.96 -9.85 -10.84
CA ASN A 193 8.32 -10.30 -10.57
C ASN A 193 8.36 -11.02 -9.24
N GLU A 194 9.13 -12.11 -9.15
CA GLU A 194 9.35 -12.85 -7.89
C GLU A 194 8.04 -13.24 -7.17
N GLY A 195 6.99 -13.57 -7.93
CA GLY A 195 5.71 -14.02 -7.36
C GLY A 195 4.74 -12.92 -6.93
N VAL A 196 5.08 -11.63 -7.09
CA VAL A 196 4.20 -10.50 -6.74
C VAL A 196 4.02 -9.49 -7.86
N ALA A 197 2.81 -8.93 -7.96
CA ALA A 197 2.51 -7.86 -8.89
C ALA A 197 3.01 -6.50 -8.38
N GLN A 198 3.59 -5.70 -9.27
CA GLN A 198 4.06 -4.34 -9.02
C GLN A 198 3.49 -3.41 -10.09
N ILE A 199 3.09 -2.21 -9.67
CA ILE A 199 2.50 -1.20 -10.56
C ILE A 199 3.53 -0.10 -10.79
N ASP A 200 3.77 0.19 -12.06
CA ASP A 200 4.44 1.38 -12.55
C ASP A 200 3.41 2.52 -12.63
N TYR A 201 3.51 3.44 -11.67
CA TYR A 201 2.57 4.54 -11.55
C TYR A 201 2.74 5.63 -12.61
N GLU A 202 3.86 5.65 -13.34
CA GLU A 202 4.05 6.60 -14.43
C GLU A 202 3.24 6.20 -15.67
N LYS A 203 3.01 4.90 -15.85
CA LYS A 203 2.22 4.34 -16.97
C LYS A 203 0.77 4.09 -16.60
N CYS A 204 0.45 3.96 -15.31
CA CYS A 204 -0.88 3.59 -14.87
C CYS A 204 -1.90 4.72 -15.14
N VAL A 205 -2.88 4.43 -16.00
CA VAL A 205 -4.00 5.34 -16.31
C VAL A 205 -5.21 5.17 -15.37
N ASN A 206 -5.05 4.43 -14.26
CA ASN A 206 -6.10 4.16 -13.27
C ASN A 206 -7.41 3.57 -13.84
N CYS A 207 -7.33 2.76 -14.91
CA CYS A 207 -8.50 2.17 -15.57
C CYS A 207 -9.27 1.09 -14.78
N GLY A 208 -8.72 0.56 -13.69
CA GLY A 208 -9.40 -0.44 -12.84
C GLY A 208 -9.42 -1.89 -13.36
N ALA A 209 -9.06 -2.15 -14.62
CA ALA A 209 -9.13 -3.50 -15.22
C ALA A 209 -8.39 -4.61 -14.43
N CYS A 210 -7.29 -4.24 -13.77
CA CYS A 210 -6.51 -5.16 -12.94
C CYS A 210 -7.20 -5.55 -11.62
N VAL A 211 -8.04 -4.67 -11.07
CA VAL A 211 -8.81 -4.90 -9.84
C VAL A 211 -9.88 -5.96 -10.11
N GLU A 212 -10.65 -5.78 -11.18
CA GLU A 212 -11.73 -6.70 -11.57
C GLU A 212 -11.24 -8.11 -11.89
N LYS A 213 -10.10 -8.23 -12.58
CA LYS A 213 -9.57 -9.53 -13.01
C LYS A 213 -8.73 -10.24 -11.97
N CYS A 214 -8.44 -9.62 -10.83
CA CYS A 214 -7.60 -10.26 -9.81
C CYS A 214 -8.41 -11.35 -9.06
N PRO A 215 -8.09 -12.65 -9.22
CA PRO A 215 -8.86 -13.72 -8.59
C PRO A 215 -8.71 -13.72 -7.06
N ARG A 216 -7.69 -13.05 -6.52
CA ARG A 216 -7.43 -12.90 -5.09
C ARG A 216 -8.03 -11.62 -4.50
N LYS A 217 -8.61 -10.76 -5.34
CA LYS A 217 -9.09 -9.42 -4.95
C LYS A 217 -8.05 -8.65 -4.10
N ILE A 218 -6.76 -8.80 -4.41
CA ILE A 218 -5.65 -8.18 -3.64
C ILE A 218 -5.15 -6.87 -4.26
N ILE A 219 -5.53 -6.59 -5.50
CA ILE A 219 -5.33 -5.28 -6.15
C ILE A 219 -6.59 -4.48 -5.88
N TRP A 220 -6.46 -3.33 -5.22
CA TRP A 220 -7.59 -2.59 -4.68
C TRP A 220 -7.73 -1.26 -5.39
N SER A 221 -8.96 -0.75 -5.48
CA SER A 221 -9.29 0.61 -5.89
C SER A 221 -9.97 1.34 -4.73
N GLY A 222 -9.40 2.43 -4.21
CA GLY A 222 -10.10 3.24 -3.20
C GLY A 222 -9.36 4.45 -2.63
N LYS A 223 -10.12 5.46 -2.23
CA LYS A 223 -9.58 6.71 -1.64
C LYS A 223 -9.20 6.61 -0.17
N ILE A 224 -9.32 5.42 0.43
CA ILE A 224 -8.96 5.17 1.83
C ILE A 224 -8.24 3.82 1.90
N GLN A 225 -7.14 3.75 2.65
CA GLN A 225 -6.58 2.45 3.02
C GLN A 225 -7.39 1.91 4.20
N MET A 226 -8.37 1.07 3.93
CA MET A 226 -9.07 0.38 5.01
C MET A 226 -8.38 -0.95 5.32
N SER A 227 -8.51 -1.43 6.55
CA SER A 227 -8.23 -2.81 6.91
C SER A 227 -9.34 -3.74 6.38
N LEU A 228 -9.64 -3.75 5.06
CA LEU A 228 -10.73 -4.56 4.48
C LEU A 228 -10.46 -6.08 4.50
N GLY A 229 -9.54 -6.56 5.33
CA GLY A 229 -9.34 -8.00 5.49
C GLY A 229 -10.63 -8.73 5.90
N ASP A 230 -11.50 -8.04 6.64
CA ASP A 230 -12.78 -8.59 7.07
C ASP A 230 -13.91 -8.36 6.02
N THR A 231 -13.82 -7.34 5.18
CA THR A 231 -14.84 -7.06 4.14
C THR A 231 -14.75 -8.05 2.97
N ILE A 232 -13.53 -8.42 2.55
CA ILE A 232 -13.34 -9.47 1.52
C ILE A 232 -13.64 -10.86 2.10
N ALA A 233 -13.36 -11.10 3.39
CA ALA A 233 -13.74 -12.35 4.06
C ALA A 233 -15.26 -12.54 4.08
N ASN A 234 -16.03 -11.48 4.36
CA ASN A 234 -17.49 -11.58 4.39
C ASN A 234 -18.11 -11.88 3.01
N GLU A 235 -17.56 -11.35 1.91
CA GLU A 235 -18.00 -11.75 0.55
C GLU A 235 -17.60 -13.18 0.18
N LEU A 236 -16.49 -13.70 0.74
CA LEU A 236 -16.04 -15.09 0.53
C LEU A 236 -16.80 -16.10 1.39
N VAL A 237 -17.42 -15.68 2.49
CA VAL A 237 -18.25 -16.54 3.37
C VAL A 237 -19.69 -16.65 2.87
N THR A 238 -20.17 -15.68 2.08
CA THR A 238 -21.52 -15.76 1.48
C THR A 238 -21.65 -16.76 0.33
N ASP A 239 -20.55 -17.33 -0.18
CA ASP A 239 -20.58 -18.35 -1.24
C ASP A 239 -20.82 -19.78 -0.71
N THR A 240 -21.10 -19.92 0.60
CA THR A 240 -21.58 -21.18 1.22
C THR A 240 -23.02 -21.13 1.72
N ALA A 241 -23.75 -20.04 1.48
CA ALA A 241 -25.18 -19.97 1.76
C ALA A 241 -25.98 -20.18 0.47
N GLU A 242 -26.42 -21.42 0.26
CA GLU A 242 -27.49 -21.88 -0.63
C GLU A 242 -27.77 -20.99 -1.87
N THR A 243 -27.02 -21.21 -2.96
CA THR A 243 -27.59 -20.95 -4.28
C THR A 243 -28.85 -21.82 -4.46
N PRO A 244 -30.03 -21.25 -4.74
CA PRO A 244 -31.15 -22.06 -5.21
C PRO A 244 -30.74 -22.61 -6.58
N LYS A 245 -30.58 -23.94 -6.66
CA LYS A 245 -30.30 -24.67 -7.91
C LYS A 245 -31.25 -24.14 -9.01
N ARG A 246 -30.69 -23.54 -10.06
CA ARG A 246 -31.43 -23.37 -11.33
C ARG A 246 -31.83 -24.78 -11.79
N ARG A 247 -33.14 -25.08 -11.75
CA ARG A 247 -33.70 -26.32 -12.32
C ARG A 247 -33.15 -26.52 -13.72
N SER A 248 -32.66 -27.72 -13.98
CA SER A 248 -32.16 -28.09 -15.30
C SER A 248 -33.33 -28.16 -16.28
N ARG A 249 -33.06 -28.00 -17.57
CA ARG A 249 -34.08 -28.10 -18.64
C ARG A 249 -34.70 -29.51 -18.73
N VAL A 250 -34.13 -30.50 -18.03
CA VAL A 250 -34.65 -31.87 -17.93
C VAL A 250 -35.83 -31.94 -16.94
N ASP A 251 -35.84 -31.08 -15.91
CA ASP A 251 -36.86 -31.06 -14.86
C ASP A 251 -38.18 -30.37 -15.27
N LYS A 252 -38.29 -29.91 -16.53
CA LYS A 252 -39.49 -29.23 -17.08
C LYS A 252 -40.34 -30.09 -18.01
N LEU A 253 -39.94 -31.34 -18.27
CA LEU A 253 -40.62 -32.23 -19.22
C LEU A 253 -41.36 -33.41 -18.55
N MET A 254 -41.50 -33.40 -17.22
CA MET A 254 -42.13 -34.49 -16.46
C MET A 254 -43.45 -34.12 -15.76
N ASP A 255 -43.96 -32.90 -15.96
CA ASP A 255 -45.20 -32.42 -15.31
C ASP A 255 -46.40 -32.27 -16.28
N GLU A 256 -46.33 -32.80 -17.52
CA GLU A 256 -47.46 -32.77 -18.47
C GLU A 256 -48.13 -34.13 -18.74
N ASP A 257 -47.72 -35.22 -18.08
CA ASP A 257 -48.34 -36.55 -18.23
C ASP A 257 -48.66 -37.24 -16.88
N ARG A 258 -49.31 -36.53 -15.95
CA ARG A 258 -49.93 -37.15 -14.77
C ARG A 258 -51.17 -36.44 -14.27
#